data_AF-A0A1E1MV03-F1
#
_entry.id   AF-A0A1E1MV03-F1
#
_cell.length_a   1.000
_cell.length_b   1.000
_cell.length_c   1.000
_cell.angle_alpha   90.00
_cell.angle_beta   90.00
_cell.angle_gamma   90.00
#
_symmetry.space_group_name_H-M   'P 1'
#
loop_
_entity.id
_entity.type
_entity.pdbx_description
1 polymer ?
#
loop_
_entity_poly.entity_id
_entity_poly.type
_entity_poly.pdbx_seq_one_letter_code
_entity_poly.pdbx_strand_id
1 'polypeptide(L)'
;MDQTIGVPTTKFIETSKAFRKHVPEEVHEWYLGQHVKPTSQPSYDAFQYYTRLSGRIHGRNLVVDVDIGSNMWRLMNLSSTDSVNEWMGYHSKKLLHQEIGTISNITVPQETLIANGTFTLPKSSDPQYKEWKTLYIPELEIFVTDMKKFLTEYKYEPFLRVFSQQNFNTSKSAKQQGEKSMPENWSQEPHDREIMRMAAFGAGRGKLTMCVREYEHYMGDEAASYVFGGISQTELVPFAIIAALRQRYTETQKRGT
;
A
#
# COMPACT_ATOMS: atom_id res chain seq x y z
N MET A 1 -9.75 -27.17 -15.87
CA MET A 1 -8.89 -26.53 -14.85
C MET A 1 -9.62 -25.27 -14.42
N ASP A 2 -10.23 -25.28 -13.24
CA ASP A 2 -10.91 -24.11 -12.69
C ASP A 2 -9.88 -23.01 -12.45
N GLN A 3 -9.88 -22.00 -13.33
CA GLN A 3 -9.22 -20.74 -13.04
C GLN A 3 -10.11 -20.02 -12.03
N THR A 4 -9.91 -20.29 -10.74
CA THR A 4 -10.41 -19.40 -9.70
C THR A 4 -9.77 -18.04 -9.97
N ILE A 5 -10.53 -17.14 -10.59
CA ILE A 5 -10.24 -15.70 -10.65
C ILE A 5 -9.89 -15.32 -9.22
N GLY A 6 -8.62 -14.96 -8.99
CA GLY A 6 -8.11 -14.72 -7.65
C GLY A 6 -8.98 -13.68 -6.97
N VAL A 7 -9.71 -14.08 -5.92
CA VAL A 7 -10.50 -13.14 -5.13
C VAL A 7 -9.53 -12.07 -4.63
N PRO A 8 -9.74 -10.78 -4.95
CA PRO A 8 -8.81 -9.73 -4.56
C PRO A 8 -8.66 -9.73 -3.04
N THR A 9 -7.41 -9.77 -2.58
CA THR A 9 -7.07 -9.71 -1.15
C THR A 9 -7.52 -8.35 -0.62
N THR A 10 -8.55 -8.34 0.21
CA THR A 10 -9.10 -7.11 0.81
C THR A 10 -8.99 -7.06 2.32
N LYS A 11 -8.54 -8.13 2.95
CA LYS A 11 -8.15 -8.17 4.35
C LYS A 11 -6.67 -8.51 4.42
N PHE A 12 -5.91 -7.68 5.11
CA PHE A 12 -4.50 -7.89 5.39
C PHE A 12 -4.29 -8.03 6.89
N ILE A 13 -3.36 -8.89 7.25
CA ILE A 13 -2.95 -9.11 8.63
C ILE A 13 -1.52 -8.63 8.72
N GLU A 14 -1.29 -7.63 9.57
CA GLU A 14 0.03 -7.20 9.98
C GLU A 14 0.39 -7.95 11.26
N THR A 15 1.56 -8.59 11.22
CA THR A 15 2.18 -9.26 12.36
C THR A 15 3.54 -8.64 12.58
N SER A 16 3.76 -8.01 13.73
CA SER A 16 5.09 -7.55 14.13
C SER A 16 5.84 -8.71 14.76
N LYS A 17 6.95 -9.12 14.13
CA LYS A 17 7.89 -10.03 14.79
C LYS A 17 8.79 -9.18 15.67
N ALA A 18 8.33 -8.90 16.88
CA ALA A 18 9.16 -8.21 17.87
C ALA A 18 10.52 -8.92 17.96
N PHE A 19 11.59 -8.18 17.66
CA PHE A 19 12.97 -8.69 17.83
C PHE A 19 13.28 -9.02 19.30
N ARG A 20 12.44 -8.57 20.24
CA ARG A 20 12.56 -8.78 21.68
C ARG A 20 11.52 -9.80 22.17
N LYS A 21 12.00 -10.86 22.84
CA LYS A 21 11.26 -12.02 23.39
C LYS A 21 10.09 -11.74 24.35
N HIS A 22 9.71 -10.48 24.60
CA HIS A 22 8.75 -10.10 25.66
C HIS A 22 7.66 -9.10 25.25
N VAL A 23 7.55 -8.73 23.97
CA VAL A 23 6.40 -7.93 23.50
C VAL A 23 5.35 -8.90 22.94
N PRO A 24 4.09 -8.87 23.42
CA PRO A 24 3.01 -9.67 22.85
C PRO A 24 2.89 -9.40 21.34
N GLU A 25 2.69 -10.45 20.54
CA GLU A 25 2.41 -10.30 19.11
C GLU A 25 1.09 -9.52 18.95
N GLU A 26 1.18 -8.26 18.54
CA GLU A 26 0.00 -7.48 18.17
C GLU A 26 -0.40 -7.84 16.75
N VAL A 27 -1.62 -8.34 16.59
CA VAL A 27 -2.21 -8.63 15.28
C VAL A 27 -3.04 -7.44 14.87
N HIS A 28 -2.63 -6.77 13.79
CA HIS A 28 -3.36 -5.63 13.24
C HIS A 28 -4.08 -6.05 11.94
N GLU A 29 -5.35 -5.70 11.85
CA GLU A 29 -6.17 -6.00 10.68
C GLU A 29 -6.38 -4.76 9.84
N TRP A 30 -6.18 -4.91 8.54
CA TRP A 30 -6.34 -3.85 7.56
C TRP A 30 -7.34 -4.27 6.48
N TYR A 31 -8.20 -3.34 6.08
CA TYR A 31 -9.30 -3.57 5.16
C TYR A 31 -9.20 -2.65 3.95
N LEU A 32 -9.32 -3.22 2.75
CA LEU A 32 -9.27 -2.51 1.48
C LEU A 32 -10.65 -2.50 0.83
N GLY A 33 -11.30 -1.35 0.82
CA GLY A 33 -12.63 -1.13 0.27
C GLY A 33 -12.63 -0.11 -0.85
N GLN A 34 -13.61 -0.21 -1.74
CA GLN A 34 -13.86 0.79 -2.80
C GLN A 34 -14.95 1.76 -2.34
N HIS A 35 -14.73 3.04 -2.60
CA HIS A 35 -15.61 4.12 -2.18
C HIS A 35 -15.97 5.04 -3.34
N VAL A 36 -17.19 5.55 -3.29
CA VAL A 36 -17.72 6.53 -4.24
C VAL A 36 -18.34 7.66 -3.44
N LYS A 37 -17.86 8.89 -3.66
CA LYS A 37 -18.35 10.11 -3.02
C LYS A 37 -18.61 11.17 -4.10
N PRO A 38 -19.68 11.01 -4.88
CA PRO A 38 -19.92 11.83 -6.06
C PRO A 38 -20.33 13.25 -5.65
N THR A 39 -19.98 14.23 -6.47
CA THR A 39 -20.53 15.60 -6.38
C THR A 39 -21.85 15.69 -7.14
N SER A 40 -22.69 16.66 -6.79
CA SER A 40 -23.99 16.88 -7.45
C SER A 40 -23.88 17.35 -8.91
N GLN A 41 -22.72 17.87 -9.30
CA GLN A 41 -22.39 18.24 -10.67
C GLN A 41 -21.20 17.42 -11.17
N PRO A 42 -21.07 17.18 -12.50
CA PRO A 42 -19.89 16.57 -13.07
C PRO A 42 -18.65 17.38 -12.70
N SER A 43 -17.73 16.75 -11.99
CA SER A 43 -16.47 17.34 -11.57
C SER A 43 -15.32 16.40 -11.87
N TYR A 44 -14.13 16.96 -12.06
CA TYR A 44 -12.87 16.22 -12.11
C TYR A 44 -12.14 16.27 -10.76
N ASP A 45 -12.83 16.67 -9.69
CA ASP A 45 -12.27 16.69 -8.35
C ASP A 45 -11.81 15.30 -7.94
N ALA A 46 -10.64 15.25 -7.31
CA ALA A 46 -10.07 14.03 -6.78
C ALA A 46 -10.93 13.44 -5.65
N PHE A 47 -10.77 12.13 -5.42
CA PHE A 47 -11.47 11.37 -4.38
C PHE A 47 -12.99 11.32 -4.52
N GLN A 48 -13.52 11.51 -5.74
CA GLN A 48 -14.89 11.09 -6.07
C GLN A 48 -15.01 9.56 -6.19
N TYR A 49 -13.95 8.90 -6.67
CA TYR A 49 -13.79 7.44 -6.66
C TYR A 49 -12.41 7.13 -6.10
N TYR A 50 -12.34 6.32 -5.04
CA TYR A 50 -11.07 5.99 -4.41
C TYR A 50 -11.11 4.61 -3.76
N THR A 51 -9.93 4.03 -3.57
CA THR A 51 -9.74 2.82 -2.77
C THR A 51 -9.24 3.23 -1.40
N ARG A 52 -9.85 2.69 -0.34
CA ARG A 52 -9.54 3.01 1.05
C ARG A 52 -8.91 1.80 1.73
N LEU A 53 -7.69 1.96 2.23
CA LEU A 53 -7.06 1.03 3.17
C LEU A 53 -7.24 1.59 4.58
N SER A 54 -7.97 0.91 5.46
CA SER A 54 -8.14 1.34 6.87
C SER A 54 -7.77 0.22 7.84
N GLY A 55 -7.30 0.61 9.02
CA GLY A 55 -6.89 -0.33 10.06
C GLY A 55 -6.50 0.40 11.33
N ARG A 56 -5.94 -0.36 12.28
CA ARG A 56 -5.52 0.18 13.57
C ARG A 56 -4.08 -0.22 13.86
N ILE A 57 -3.26 0.77 14.21
CA ILE A 57 -1.85 0.57 14.60
C ILE A 57 -1.53 1.44 15.82
N HIS A 58 -0.91 0.84 16.85
CA HIS A 58 -0.56 1.50 18.12
C HIS A 58 -1.68 2.37 18.71
N GLY A 59 -2.90 1.83 18.75
CA GLY A 59 -4.06 2.50 19.30
C GLY A 59 -4.69 3.58 18.41
N ARG A 60 -4.08 3.95 17.27
CA ARG A 60 -4.59 4.93 16.31
C ARG A 60 -5.37 4.24 15.19
N ASN A 61 -6.50 4.80 14.81
CA ASN A 61 -7.27 4.34 13.65
C ASN A 61 -6.78 5.12 12.43
N LEU A 62 -6.13 4.46 11.49
CA LEU A 62 -5.54 5.10 10.32
C LEU A 62 -6.25 4.69 9.05
N VAL A 63 -6.17 5.57 8.07
CA VAL A 63 -6.68 5.31 6.74
C VAL A 63 -5.81 5.94 5.68
N VAL A 64 -5.59 5.22 4.59
CA VAL A 64 -5.00 5.73 3.35
C VAL A 64 -6.02 5.60 2.23
N ASP A 65 -6.46 6.73 1.70
CA ASP A 65 -7.27 6.77 0.48
C ASP A 65 -6.35 6.94 -0.73
N VAL A 66 -6.62 6.17 -1.78
CA VAL A 66 -5.89 6.18 -3.04
C VAL A 66 -6.87 6.43 -4.18
N ASP A 67 -6.74 7.58 -4.83
CA ASP A 67 -7.42 7.90 -6.08
C ASP A 67 -6.47 7.57 -7.24
N ILE A 68 -6.69 6.41 -7.85
CA ILE A 68 -5.91 5.94 -9.01
C ILE A 68 -6.15 6.82 -10.24
N GLY A 69 -7.35 7.38 -10.41
CA GLY A 69 -7.69 8.19 -11.58
C GLY A 69 -6.93 9.52 -11.59
N SER A 70 -6.82 10.14 -10.41
CA SER A 70 -6.12 11.41 -10.21
C SER A 70 -4.64 11.23 -9.84
N ASN A 71 -4.19 10.00 -9.62
CA ASN A 71 -2.89 9.65 -9.03
C ASN A 71 -2.61 10.38 -7.70
N MET A 72 -3.59 10.41 -6.82
CA MET A 72 -3.52 11.10 -5.53
C MET A 72 -3.69 10.14 -4.36
N TRP A 73 -3.10 10.50 -3.22
CA TRP A 73 -3.28 9.78 -1.97
C TRP A 73 -3.49 10.74 -0.80
N ARG A 74 -4.16 10.27 0.24
CA ARG A 74 -4.26 10.97 1.54
C ARG A 74 -4.23 9.98 2.70
N LEU A 75 -3.41 10.29 3.69
CA LEU A 75 -3.31 9.60 4.97
C LEU A 75 -4.08 10.40 6.01
N MET A 76 -4.98 9.75 6.76
CA MET A 76 -5.84 10.40 7.75
C MET A 76 -5.91 9.57 9.03
N ASN A 77 -6.16 10.26 10.14
CA ASN A 77 -6.55 9.67 11.41
C ASN A 77 -8.07 9.64 11.52
N LEU A 78 -8.61 8.59 12.13
CA LEU A 78 -10.04 8.40 12.37
C LEU A 78 -10.35 8.48 13.86
N SER A 79 -11.49 9.08 14.21
CA SER A 79 -11.95 9.15 15.60
C SER A 79 -12.32 7.79 16.19
N SER A 80 -12.64 6.81 15.34
CA SER A 80 -13.00 5.44 15.71
C SER A 80 -12.69 4.48 14.54
N THR A 81 -12.92 3.19 14.74
CA THR A 81 -12.71 2.16 13.72
C THR A 81 -13.62 2.38 12.51
N ASP A 82 -13.08 2.20 11.30
CA ASP A 82 -13.84 2.34 10.05
C ASP A 82 -14.67 1.08 9.74
N SER A 83 -15.75 0.92 10.50
CA SER A 83 -16.70 -0.20 10.33
C SER A 83 -17.33 -0.24 8.94
N VAL A 84 -17.49 0.92 8.28
CA VAL A 84 -17.99 1.03 6.91
C VAL A 84 -17.02 0.33 5.96
N ASN A 85 -15.74 0.70 6.02
CA ASN A 85 -14.73 0.17 5.13
C ASN A 85 -14.44 -1.31 5.40
N GLU A 86 -14.47 -1.74 6.66
CA GLU A 86 -14.38 -3.16 7.02
C GLU A 86 -15.50 -3.98 6.36
N TRP A 87 -16.74 -3.50 6.47
CA TRP A 87 -17.88 -4.17 5.87
C TRP A 87 -17.79 -4.19 4.35
N MET A 88 -17.48 -3.06 3.72
CA MET A 88 -17.32 -2.93 2.27
C MET A 88 -16.17 -3.79 1.72
N GLY A 89 -15.03 -3.80 2.40
CA GLY A 89 -13.84 -4.52 1.97
C GLY A 89 -13.94 -6.03 2.15
N TYR A 90 -14.55 -6.50 3.23
CA TYR A 90 -14.46 -7.90 3.64
C TYR A 90 -15.83 -8.58 3.85
N HIS A 91 -16.68 -8.08 4.74
CA HIS A 91 -17.91 -8.78 5.12
C HIS A 91 -18.92 -8.86 3.97
N SER A 92 -19.09 -7.80 3.20
CA SER A 92 -19.96 -7.77 2.01
C SER A 92 -19.62 -8.85 0.98
N LYS A 93 -18.33 -9.19 0.87
CA LYS A 93 -17.82 -10.22 -0.06
C LYS A 93 -18.07 -11.65 0.43
N LYS A 94 -18.20 -11.85 1.76
CA LYS A 94 -18.57 -13.15 2.35
C LYS A 94 -20.06 -13.46 2.18
N LEU A 95 -20.90 -12.43 2.14
CA LEU A 95 -22.35 -12.57 1.92
C LEU A 95 -22.70 -13.12 0.53
N LEU A 96 -21.77 -13.10 -0.44
CA LEU A 96 -21.95 -13.81 -1.71
C LEU A 96 -22.16 -15.33 -1.53
N HIS A 97 -21.86 -15.88 -0.34
CA HIS A 97 -21.96 -17.30 -0.03
C HIS A 97 -22.76 -17.61 1.27
N GLN A 98 -23.43 -16.60 1.88
CA GLN A 98 -24.18 -16.75 3.15
C GLN A 98 -25.41 -15.84 3.20
N GLU A 99 -26.36 -16.11 4.11
CA GLU A 99 -27.57 -15.31 4.31
C GLU A 99 -27.23 -13.83 4.63
N ILE A 100 -28.04 -12.90 4.11
CA ILE A 100 -27.89 -11.46 4.31
C ILE A 100 -28.04 -11.15 5.80
N GLY A 101 -26.92 -11.05 6.51
CA GLY A 101 -26.90 -10.65 7.91
C GLY A 101 -27.47 -9.23 8.10
N THR A 102 -27.94 -8.93 9.30
CA THR A 102 -28.38 -7.58 9.69
C THR A 102 -27.22 -6.59 9.54
N ILE A 103 -27.47 -5.50 8.81
CA ILE A 103 -26.54 -4.37 8.71
C ILE A 103 -26.41 -3.76 10.11
N SER A 104 -25.25 -3.94 10.75
CA SER A 104 -24.95 -3.30 12.03
C SER A 104 -25.08 -1.78 11.93
N ASN A 105 -25.34 -1.09 13.04
CA ASN A 105 -25.34 0.38 13.07
C ASN A 105 -23.97 0.92 12.63
N ILE A 106 -23.89 1.38 11.38
CA ILE A 106 -22.67 1.92 10.79
C ILE A 106 -22.48 3.34 11.29
N THR A 107 -21.43 3.57 12.07
CA THR A 107 -21.01 4.93 12.48
C THR A 107 -19.89 5.39 11.55
N VAL A 108 -20.06 6.57 10.94
CA VAL A 108 -19.03 7.19 10.12
C VAL A 108 -18.04 7.92 11.03
N PRO A 109 -16.76 7.51 11.10
CA PRO A 109 -15.79 8.20 11.93
C PRO A 109 -15.49 9.60 11.41
N GLN A 110 -15.09 10.51 12.32
CA GLN A 110 -14.52 11.78 11.91
C GLN A 110 -13.12 11.57 11.33
N GLU A 111 -12.82 12.23 10.22
CA GLU A 111 -11.57 12.11 9.48
C GLU A 111 -10.71 13.36 9.71
N THR A 112 -9.47 13.18 10.14
CA THR A 112 -8.48 14.26 10.28
C THR A 112 -7.30 14.01 9.36
N LEU A 113 -7.07 14.92 8.40
CA LEU A 113 -5.96 14.80 7.45
C LEU A 113 -4.61 14.87 8.19
N ILE A 114 -3.75 13.88 7.94
CA ILE A 114 -2.36 13.86 8.42
C ILE A 114 -1.44 14.36 7.31
N ALA A 115 -1.55 13.74 6.13
CA ALA A 115 -0.72 14.05 4.96
C ALA A 115 -1.45 13.69 3.67
N ASN A 116 -1.07 14.31 2.58
CA ASN A 116 -1.53 13.97 1.24
C ASN A 116 -0.42 14.19 0.22
N GLY A 117 -0.65 13.70 -0.98
CA GLY A 117 0.30 13.85 -2.06
C GLY A 117 -0.15 13.20 -3.34
N THR A 118 0.82 13.01 -4.21
CA THR A 118 0.65 12.45 -5.55
C THR A 118 1.48 11.19 -5.68
N PHE A 119 1.25 10.43 -6.74
CA PHE A 119 2.17 9.41 -7.18
C PHE A 119 2.25 9.41 -8.70
N THR A 120 3.32 8.84 -9.25
CA THR A 120 3.44 8.66 -10.70
C THR A 120 3.33 7.20 -11.05
N LEU A 121 2.44 6.87 -11.98
CA LEU A 121 2.38 5.54 -12.56
C LEU A 121 3.52 5.32 -13.57
N PRO A 122 3.98 4.06 -13.74
CA PRO A 122 4.93 3.71 -14.80
C PRO A 122 4.40 4.14 -16.18
N LYS A 123 5.15 5.00 -16.89
CA LYS A 123 4.78 5.41 -18.26
C LYS A 123 5.41 4.48 -19.29
N SER A 124 4.63 4.11 -20.31
CA SER A 124 5.04 3.10 -21.30
C SER A 124 5.81 3.65 -22.51
N SER A 125 6.03 4.96 -22.64
CA SER A 125 6.37 5.52 -23.97
C SER A 125 7.16 6.83 -23.97
N ASP A 126 7.91 7.16 -22.92
CA ASP A 126 8.80 8.33 -23.00
C ASP A 126 10.18 7.90 -23.54
N PRO A 127 10.55 8.26 -24.79
CA PRO A 127 11.82 7.86 -25.39
C PRO A 127 13.04 8.53 -24.74
N GLN A 128 12.89 9.62 -23.96
CA GLN A 128 13.99 10.17 -23.17
C GLN A 128 14.29 9.34 -21.92
N TYR A 129 13.32 8.56 -21.46
CA TYR A 129 13.44 7.73 -20.28
C TYR A 129 13.16 6.28 -20.67
N LYS A 130 14.16 5.65 -21.28
CA LYS A 130 14.20 4.20 -21.44
C LYS A 130 13.87 3.57 -20.08
N GLU A 131 12.62 3.11 -19.96
CA GLU A 131 12.08 2.31 -18.87
C GLU A 131 11.68 3.05 -17.56
N TRP A 132 10.65 3.91 -17.60
CA TRP A 132 9.84 4.20 -16.40
C TRP A 132 9.10 2.92 -15.94
N LYS A 133 9.82 2.02 -15.26
CA LYS A 133 9.31 0.80 -14.62
C LYS A 133 8.85 1.05 -13.18
N THR A 134 9.16 2.23 -12.65
CA THR A 134 9.06 2.63 -11.24
C THR A 134 7.78 3.41 -10.98
N LEU A 135 7.19 3.22 -9.81
CA LEU A 135 6.22 4.15 -9.23
C LEU A 135 6.97 5.06 -8.25
N TYR A 136 6.67 6.35 -8.26
CA TYR A 136 7.30 7.34 -7.38
C TYR A 136 6.24 8.09 -6.57
N ILE A 137 6.51 8.28 -5.28
CA ILE A 137 5.68 9.06 -4.35
C ILE A 137 6.52 10.26 -3.90
N PRO A 138 6.37 11.43 -4.56
CA PRO A 138 7.27 12.56 -4.36
C PRO A 138 7.33 13.08 -2.93
N GLU A 139 6.18 13.17 -2.27
CA GLU A 139 6.07 13.82 -0.96
C GLU A 139 6.66 12.96 0.17
N LEU A 140 6.84 11.66 -0.07
CA LEU A 140 7.50 10.73 0.84
C LEU A 140 8.90 10.34 0.36
N GLU A 141 9.29 10.79 -0.83
CA GLU A 141 10.49 10.39 -1.54
C GLU A 141 10.64 8.85 -1.65
N ILE A 142 9.55 8.15 -1.96
CA ILE A 142 9.51 6.69 -2.05
C ILE A 142 9.47 6.22 -3.50
N PHE A 143 10.23 5.17 -3.81
CA PHE A 143 10.22 4.49 -5.10
C PHE A 143 9.77 3.04 -4.95
N VAL A 144 8.98 2.56 -5.90
CA VAL A 144 8.57 1.16 -6.03
C VAL A 144 9.07 0.62 -7.37
N THR A 145 9.96 -0.37 -7.34
CA THR A 145 10.57 -0.92 -8.57
C THR A 145 9.67 -1.92 -9.28
N ASP A 146 9.89 -2.11 -10.58
CA ASP A 146 9.22 -3.12 -11.41
C ASP A 146 7.69 -3.11 -11.34
N MET A 147 7.09 -1.96 -10.98
CA MET A 147 5.66 -1.84 -10.75
C MET A 147 4.84 -2.17 -12.00
N LYS A 148 5.34 -1.82 -13.20
CA LYS A 148 4.69 -2.21 -14.46
C LYS A 148 4.57 -3.73 -14.58
N LYS A 149 5.68 -4.44 -14.41
CA LYS A 149 5.74 -5.91 -14.51
C LYS A 149 4.90 -6.57 -13.43
N PHE A 150 4.97 -6.08 -12.19
CA PHE A 150 4.15 -6.54 -11.07
C PHE A 150 2.64 -6.50 -11.39
N LEU A 151 2.19 -5.39 -11.99
CA LEU A 151 0.78 -5.19 -12.34
C LEU A 151 0.33 -6.05 -13.53
N THR A 152 1.19 -6.22 -14.54
CA THR A 152 0.80 -6.87 -15.80
C THR A 152 1.10 -8.36 -15.85
N GLU A 153 2.01 -8.90 -15.06
CA GLU A 153 2.49 -10.27 -15.21
C GLU A 153 2.63 -10.97 -13.84
N TYR A 154 1.85 -12.02 -13.60
CA TYR A 154 1.84 -12.73 -12.31
C TYR A 154 3.21 -13.24 -11.86
N LYS A 155 4.07 -13.65 -12.81
CA LYS A 155 5.40 -14.16 -12.49
C LYS A 155 6.29 -13.12 -11.79
N TYR A 156 5.98 -11.83 -11.91
CA TYR A 156 6.73 -10.75 -11.28
C TYR A 156 6.15 -10.28 -9.94
N GLU A 157 5.02 -10.84 -9.48
CA GLU A 157 4.47 -10.53 -8.14
C GLU A 157 5.49 -10.66 -7.01
N PRO A 158 6.34 -11.70 -6.95
CA PRO A 158 7.28 -11.89 -5.84
C PRO A 158 8.44 -10.89 -5.77
N PHE A 159 8.63 -10.05 -6.79
CA PHE A 159 9.88 -9.30 -6.98
C PHE A 159 9.74 -7.80 -6.73
N LEU A 160 8.57 -7.34 -6.23
CA LEU A 160 8.33 -5.94 -5.91
C LEU A 160 9.16 -5.51 -4.68
N ARG A 161 9.84 -4.36 -4.81
CA ARG A 161 10.66 -3.75 -3.77
C ARG A 161 10.33 -2.26 -3.65
N VAL A 162 10.40 -1.73 -2.44
CA VAL A 162 10.07 -0.35 -2.07
C VAL A 162 11.26 0.26 -1.35
N PHE A 163 11.65 1.45 -1.77
CA PHE A 163 12.86 2.14 -1.30
C PHE A 163 12.52 3.57 -0.86
N SER A 164 13.19 4.03 0.20
CA SER A 164 13.12 5.43 0.66
C SER A 164 14.33 6.23 0.18
N GLN A 165 14.09 7.45 -0.30
CA GLN A 165 15.14 8.39 -0.70
C GLN A 165 15.65 9.26 0.46
N GLN A 166 14.98 9.32 1.59
CA GLN A 166 15.36 10.19 2.71
C GLN A 166 16.80 9.93 3.22
N ASN A 167 17.38 8.77 2.86
CA ASN A 167 18.76 8.39 3.15
C ASN A 167 19.77 8.74 2.03
N PHE A 168 19.37 9.56 1.04
CA PHE A 168 20.24 10.02 -0.04
C PHE A 168 20.76 11.41 0.24
N ASN A 169 22.01 11.48 0.69
CA ASN A 169 22.78 12.71 0.82
C ASN A 169 23.20 13.22 -0.58
N THR A 170 22.30 13.72 -1.41
CA THR A 170 22.68 14.17 -2.77
C THR A 170 21.93 15.40 -3.26
N SER A 171 22.71 16.45 -3.51
CA SER A 171 22.38 17.79 -4.03
C SER A 171 21.99 17.84 -5.52
N LYS A 172 21.46 16.76 -6.09
CA LYS A 172 20.97 16.71 -7.48
C LYS A 172 19.54 16.19 -7.53
N SER A 173 18.78 16.61 -8.53
CA SER A 173 17.34 16.37 -8.68
C SER A 173 16.94 14.93 -8.31
N ALA A 174 16.17 14.81 -7.22
CA ALA A 174 15.85 13.57 -6.51
C ALA A 174 15.44 12.40 -7.43
N LYS A 175 14.68 12.70 -8.48
CA LYS A 175 14.12 11.73 -9.44
C LYS A 175 15.16 10.96 -10.27
N GLN A 176 16.25 11.60 -10.70
CA GLN A 176 17.21 10.95 -11.62
C GLN A 176 18.27 10.10 -10.90
N GLN A 177 18.50 10.36 -9.61
CA GLN A 177 19.52 9.68 -8.83
C GLN A 177 18.95 8.52 -8.01
N GLY A 178 17.69 8.63 -7.56
CA GLY A 178 16.94 7.53 -6.97
C GLY A 178 16.96 6.29 -7.86
N GLU A 179 16.68 6.44 -9.17
CA GLU A 179 16.63 5.33 -10.13
C GLU A 179 18.00 4.71 -10.44
N LYS A 180 19.05 5.53 -10.65
CA LYS A 180 20.41 5.03 -10.95
C LYS A 180 21.08 4.27 -9.80
N SER A 181 20.54 4.43 -8.60
CA SER A 181 21.07 3.81 -7.39
C SER A 181 20.22 2.65 -6.90
N MET A 182 19.12 2.34 -7.60
CA MET A 182 18.37 1.11 -7.36
C MET A 182 19.13 -0.03 -8.03
N PRO A 183 19.24 -1.20 -7.37
CA PRO A 183 19.88 -2.34 -8.00
C PRO A 183 19.12 -2.74 -9.27
N GLU A 184 19.80 -2.69 -10.42
CA GLU A 184 19.24 -3.07 -11.72
C GLU A 184 18.84 -4.56 -11.76
N ASN A 185 19.48 -5.37 -10.91
CA ASN A 185 19.22 -6.81 -10.78
C ASN A 185 18.60 -7.11 -9.42
N TRP A 186 17.53 -7.90 -9.44
CA TRP A 186 16.94 -8.42 -8.21
C TRP A 186 17.90 -9.37 -7.48
N SER A 187 17.93 -9.28 -6.16
CA SER A 187 18.73 -10.15 -5.26
C SER A 187 17.88 -10.61 -4.08
N GLN A 188 18.22 -11.76 -3.49
CA GLN A 188 17.57 -12.25 -2.26
C GLN A 188 17.94 -11.41 -1.03
N GLU A 189 19.15 -10.85 -1.03
CA GLU A 189 19.65 -10.03 0.06
C GLU A 189 18.86 -8.73 0.16
N PRO A 190 18.41 -8.33 1.37
CA PRO A 190 17.76 -7.05 1.56
C PRO A 190 18.74 -5.93 1.23
N HIS A 191 18.28 -4.93 0.48
CA HIS A 191 19.08 -3.75 0.22
C HIS A 191 18.97 -2.79 1.42
N ASP A 192 20.05 -2.11 1.80
CA ASP A 192 20.05 -1.24 3.00
C ASP A 192 19.02 -0.11 2.97
N ARG A 193 18.56 0.26 1.79
CA ARG A 193 17.54 1.31 1.56
C ARG A 193 16.14 0.77 1.30
N GLU A 194 15.98 -0.55 1.29
CA GLU A 194 14.69 -1.21 1.14
C GLU A 194 13.90 -1.04 2.44
N ILE A 195 12.73 -0.41 2.34
CA ILE A 195 11.78 -0.24 3.45
C ILE A 195 10.70 -1.31 3.42
N MET A 196 10.43 -1.88 2.24
CA MET A 196 9.41 -2.91 2.09
C MET A 196 9.69 -3.77 0.86
N ARG A 197 9.39 -5.07 0.93
CA ARG A 197 9.49 -6.02 -0.17
C ARG A 197 8.40 -7.09 -0.11
N MET A 198 8.19 -7.80 -1.20
CA MET A 198 7.31 -8.97 -1.20
C MET A 198 7.89 -10.11 -0.36
N ALA A 199 7.03 -10.76 0.43
CA ALA A 199 7.43 -11.85 1.33
C ALA A 199 7.37 -13.24 0.66
N ALA A 200 6.48 -13.40 -0.32
CA ALA A 200 6.21 -14.68 -0.96
C ALA A 200 7.10 -14.89 -2.18
N PHE A 201 8.31 -15.43 -1.99
CA PHE A 201 9.24 -15.81 -3.06
C PHE A 201 8.79 -17.12 -3.76
N GLY A 202 7.76 -17.04 -4.60
CA GLY A 202 7.25 -18.21 -5.33
C GLY A 202 6.37 -19.16 -4.50
N ALA A 203 6.18 -18.91 -3.20
CA ALA A 203 5.38 -19.71 -2.27
C ALA A 203 3.87 -19.39 -2.31
N GLY A 204 3.31 -19.25 -3.51
CA GLY A 204 1.87 -19.01 -3.74
C GLY A 204 1.57 -17.65 -4.37
N ARG A 205 0.77 -17.67 -5.44
CA ARG A 205 0.45 -16.51 -6.32
C ARG A 205 -0.94 -15.91 -6.05
N GLY A 206 -1.54 -16.25 -4.90
CA GLY A 206 -2.93 -15.92 -4.59
C GLY A 206 -3.12 -14.73 -3.65
N LYS A 207 -2.08 -14.33 -2.90
CA LYS A 207 -2.17 -13.33 -1.83
C LYS A 207 -1.07 -12.29 -1.97
N LEU A 208 -1.40 -11.04 -1.68
CA LEU A 208 -0.40 -9.96 -1.54
C LEU A 208 0.15 -10.01 -0.10
N THR A 209 1.43 -10.30 0.04
CA THR A 209 2.13 -10.36 1.34
C THR A 209 3.45 -9.61 1.22
N MET A 210 3.70 -8.68 2.14
CA MET A 210 4.88 -7.83 2.14
C MET A 210 5.59 -7.91 3.49
N CYS A 211 6.91 -7.86 3.47
CA CYS A 211 7.76 -7.62 4.63
C CYS A 211 8.11 -6.13 4.64
N VAL A 212 7.90 -5.48 5.78
CA VAL A 212 8.26 -4.08 5.98
C VAL A 212 9.37 -4.04 7.03
N ARG A 213 10.37 -3.19 6.82
CA ARG A 213 11.40 -2.95 7.80
C ARG A 213 10.79 -2.09 8.91
N GLU A 214 10.91 -2.54 10.16
CA GLU A 214 10.45 -1.74 11.30
C GLU A 214 11.25 -0.43 11.38
N TYR A 215 10.65 0.62 11.98
CA TYR A 215 11.17 1.99 12.06
C TYR A 215 12.49 2.15 12.87
N GLU A 216 13.28 1.10 13.07
CA GLU A 216 14.58 1.21 13.74
C GLU A 216 15.55 2.06 12.89
N HIS A 217 15.89 3.25 13.43
CA HIS A 217 16.98 4.16 13.01
C HIS A 217 16.76 5.13 11.83
N TYR A 218 15.58 5.75 11.69
CA TYR A 218 15.41 6.89 10.75
C TYR A 218 15.72 8.28 11.33
N MET A 219 15.86 8.40 12.63
CA MET A 219 16.34 9.60 13.31
C MET A 219 17.32 9.10 14.36
N GLY A 220 18.50 9.73 14.50
CA GLY A 220 19.56 9.35 15.45
C GLY A 220 19.19 9.57 16.93
N ASP A 221 17.94 9.29 17.29
CA ASP A 221 17.39 9.47 18.61
C ASP A 221 16.93 8.10 19.11
N GLU A 222 17.84 7.40 19.78
CA GLU A 222 17.59 6.08 20.37
C GLU A 222 16.35 6.10 21.27
N ALA A 223 15.98 7.24 21.86
CA ALA A 223 14.82 7.38 22.75
C ALA A 223 13.46 7.19 22.05
N ALA A 224 13.34 7.50 20.75
CA ALA A 224 12.06 7.43 20.02
C ALA A 224 11.74 6.00 19.52
N SER A 225 12.77 5.17 19.28
CA SER A 225 12.59 3.77 18.86
C SER A 225 12.10 2.86 19.98
N TYR A 226 12.30 3.23 21.25
CA TYR A 226 11.86 2.42 22.40
C TYR A 226 10.34 2.40 22.63
N VAL A 227 9.56 3.29 21.99
CA VAL A 227 8.13 3.48 22.30
C VAL A 227 7.19 3.06 21.16
N PHE A 228 7.68 2.96 19.92
CA PHE A 228 6.85 2.66 18.74
C PHE A 228 7.51 1.56 17.87
N GLY A 229 7.32 0.29 18.23
CA GLY A 229 7.69 -0.82 17.36
C GLY A 229 6.55 -1.16 16.40
N GLY A 230 6.77 -1.18 15.09
CA GLY A 230 5.75 -1.44 14.07
C GLY A 230 6.05 -0.79 12.72
N ILE A 231 5.10 -0.84 11.78
CA ILE A 231 5.19 -0.16 10.48
C ILE A 231 5.05 1.36 10.67
N SER A 232 5.90 2.16 10.04
CA SER A 232 5.73 3.62 10.04
C SER A 232 4.43 4.00 9.34
N GLN A 233 3.70 5.01 9.86
CA GLN A 233 2.45 5.47 9.26
C GLN A 233 2.63 5.88 7.78
N THR A 234 3.80 6.40 7.41
CA THR A 234 4.12 6.78 6.02
C THR A 234 4.43 5.59 5.13
N GLU A 235 4.90 4.47 5.67
CA GLU A 235 5.14 3.22 4.93
C GLU A 235 3.84 2.50 4.57
N LEU A 236 2.72 2.83 5.21
CA LEU A 236 1.39 2.37 4.80
C LEU A 236 0.98 2.93 3.44
N VAL A 237 1.48 4.11 3.04
CA VAL A 237 1.12 4.77 1.79
C VAL A 237 1.54 3.96 0.55
N PRO A 238 2.82 3.56 0.38
CA PRO A 238 3.20 2.71 -0.75
C PRO A 238 2.43 1.39 -0.76
N PHE A 239 2.21 0.77 0.41
CA PHE A 239 1.41 -0.46 0.51
C PHE A 239 -0.02 -0.27 0.00
N ALA A 240 -0.72 0.78 0.45
CA ALA A 240 -2.08 1.10 0.02
C ALA A 240 -2.16 1.33 -1.50
N ILE A 241 -1.18 2.05 -2.07
CA ILE A 241 -1.12 2.30 -3.51
C ILE A 241 -0.91 0.99 -4.29
N ILE A 242 0.04 0.14 -3.85
CA ILE A 242 0.31 -1.17 -4.45
C ILE A 242 -0.94 -2.05 -4.41
N ALA A 243 -1.60 -2.13 -3.25
CA ALA A 243 -2.81 -2.93 -3.05
C ALA A 243 -3.97 -2.45 -3.93
N ALA A 244 -4.20 -1.13 -3.97
CA ALA A 244 -5.24 -0.52 -4.81
C ALA A 244 -5.00 -0.77 -6.30
N LEU A 245 -3.76 -0.58 -6.78
CA LEU A 245 -3.42 -0.85 -8.18
C LEU A 245 -3.55 -2.33 -8.54
N ARG A 246 -3.07 -3.24 -7.68
CA ARG A 246 -3.23 -4.69 -7.89
C ARG A 246 -4.70 -5.09 -7.97
N GLN A 247 -5.54 -4.57 -7.06
CA GLN A 247 -6.98 -4.82 -7.09
C GLN A 247 -7.58 -4.32 -8.41
N ARG A 248 -7.27 -3.09 -8.84
CA ARG A 248 -7.81 -2.51 -10.07
C ARG A 248 -7.40 -3.27 -11.33
N TYR A 249 -6.15 -3.74 -11.41
CA TYR A 249 -5.67 -4.55 -12.54
C TYR A 249 -6.33 -5.93 -12.58
N THR A 250 -6.63 -6.51 -11.42
CA THR A 250 -7.37 -7.77 -11.31
C THR A 250 -8.81 -7.60 -11.79
N GLU A 251 -9.51 -6.55 -11.33
CA GLU A 251 -10.90 -6.26 -11.72
C GLU A 251 -11.06 -5.93 -13.21
N THR A 252 -10.08 -5.24 -13.79
CA THR A 252 -10.14 -4.82 -15.20
C THR A 252 -9.59 -5.87 -16.17
N GLN A 253 -9.19 -7.05 -15.69
CA GLN A 253 -8.58 -8.12 -16.49
C GLN A 253 -7.38 -7.67 -17.34
N LYS A 254 -6.72 -6.57 -16.97
CA LYS A 254 -5.52 -6.05 -17.64
C LYS A 254 -4.24 -6.80 -17.26
N ARG A 255 -4.40 -7.87 -16.48
CA ARG A 255 -3.32 -8.69 -15.96
C ARG A 255 -3.13 -9.90 -16.87
N GLY A 256 -1.97 -9.98 -17.52
CA GLY A 256 -1.57 -11.13 -18.32
C GLY A 256 -1.48 -12.37 -17.45
N THR A 257 -1.99 -13.49 -17.98
CA THR A 257 -1.94 -14.82 -17.38
C THR A 257 -0.50 -15.34 -17.27
#